data_AF-A0A8B6FJY4-F1
#
_entry.id   AF-A0A8B6FJY4-F1
#
_cell.length_a   1.000
_cell.length_b   1.000
_cell.length_c   1.000
_cell.angle_alpha   90.00
_cell.angle_beta   90.00
_cell.angle_gamma   90.00
#
_symmetry.space_group_name_H-M   'P 1'
#
loop_
_entity.id
_entity.type
_entity.pdbx_description
1 polymer ?
#
loop_
_entity_poly.entity_id
_entity_poly.type
_entity_poly.pdbx_seq_one_letter_code
_entity_poly.pdbx_strand_id
1 'polypeptide(L)'
;MKMGLVEESWRFYEWTKETKDPRTRNWFLLNDNPIYVILIVLAYYFIVWQGPKFMKNRKPYELQTFMIIYNWFLVILSAYMTFEIVYSSYLIGYFSTSNPLCAKYKHSEAYKDPKEMRLANVLYIYFLSKILEFMDTFLMILRKKDNQITYLHVYHHSSILIVWWIVMTYMPGGQSWMSSSMNCSVHVVMYAYYALAAIPSMRSKLWWKKYITKFQLVSFTC
;
A
#
# COMPACT_ATOMS: atom_id res chain seq x y z
N MET A 1 37.14 20.75 10.43
CA MET A 1 36.20 20.90 11.57
C MET A 1 35.08 19.90 11.36
N LYS A 2 34.93 18.87 12.21
CA LYS A 2 33.84 17.88 12.07
C LYS A 2 32.51 18.60 12.37
N MET A 3 31.53 18.48 11.48
CA MET A 3 30.19 18.98 11.74
C MET A 3 29.58 18.24 12.93
N GLY A 4 28.76 18.93 13.71
CA GLY A 4 27.98 18.31 14.77
C GLY A 4 26.82 17.49 14.20
N LEU A 5 26.40 16.44 14.92
CA LEU A 5 25.32 15.53 14.52
C LEU A 5 24.00 16.26 14.20
N VAL A 6 23.71 17.37 14.87
CA VAL A 6 22.53 18.21 14.60
C VAL A 6 22.62 18.89 13.25
N GLU A 7 23.80 19.41 12.89
CA GLU A 7 24.01 20.09 11.61
C GLU A 7 23.97 19.09 10.44
N GLU A 8 24.53 17.89 10.62
CA GLU A 8 24.41 16.80 9.64
C GLU A 8 22.95 16.39 9.44
N SER A 9 22.19 16.23 10.52
CA SER A 9 20.77 15.89 10.47
C SER A 9 19.94 16.98 9.77
N TRP A 10 20.24 18.25 10.05
CA TRP A 10 19.57 19.38 9.41
C TRP A 10 19.86 19.45 7.91
N ARG A 11 21.12 19.26 7.51
CA ARG A 11 21.49 19.23 6.08
C ARG A 11 20.85 18.06 5.34
N PHE A 12 20.82 16.88 5.97
CA PHE A 12 20.12 15.73 5.40
C PHE A 12 18.63 16.04 5.20
N TYR A 13 17.99 16.66 6.19
CA TYR A 13 16.59 17.07 6.09
C TYR A 13 16.35 18.08 4.95
N GLU A 14 17.17 19.12 4.81
CA GLU A 14 17.02 20.07 3.69
C GLU A 14 17.28 19.38 2.33
N TRP A 15 18.30 18.53 2.23
CA TRP A 15 18.56 17.74 1.02
C TRP A 15 17.38 16.83 0.64
N THR A 16 16.69 16.23 1.63
CA THR A 16 15.49 15.43 1.36
C THR A 16 14.32 16.26 0.82
N LYS A 17 14.24 17.56 1.13
CA LYS A 17 13.20 18.42 0.54
C LYS A 17 13.52 18.80 -0.90
N GLU A 18 14.79 19.09 -1.19
CA GLU A 18 15.25 19.49 -2.52
C GLU A 18 15.12 18.35 -3.54
N THR A 19 15.23 17.10 -3.09
CA THR A 19 15.16 15.90 -3.92
C THR A 19 13.75 15.35 -4.14
N LYS A 20 12.71 15.97 -3.55
CA LYS A 20 11.32 15.54 -3.74
C LYS A 20 10.86 15.75 -5.19
N ASP A 21 10.03 14.83 -5.68
CA ASP A 21 9.40 14.96 -6.98
C ASP A 21 8.40 16.13 -6.97
N PRO A 22 8.52 17.11 -7.87
CA PRO A 22 7.64 18.28 -7.88
C PRO A 22 6.18 17.93 -8.19
N ARG A 23 5.90 16.78 -8.82
CA ARG A 23 4.54 16.36 -9.21
C ARG A 23 3.63 16.08 -8.02
N THR A 24 4.19 15.48 -6.96
CA THR A 24 3.43 14.93 -5.83
C THR A 24 3.54 15.78 -4.57
N ARG A 25 4.41 16.79 -4.58
CA ARG A 25 4.73 17.64 -3.42
C ARG A 25 3.52 18.27 -2.73
N ASN A 26 2.47 18.60 -3.48
CA ASN A 26 1.26 19.23 -2.96
C ASN A 26 0.09 18.25 -2.76
N TRP A 27 0.32 16.95 -2.96
CA TRP A 27 -0.72 15.95 -2.74
C TRP A 27 -0.91 15.68 -1.26
N PHE A 28 -2.13 15.29 -0.90
CA PHE A 28 -2.48 15.01 0.49
C PHE A 28 -1.56 13.90 1.05
N LEU A 29 -1.02 14.12 2.25
CA LEU A 29 -0.03 13.27 2.94
C LEU A 29 1.36 13.15 2.29
N LEU A 30 1.62 13.82 1.16
CA LEU A 30 2.93 13.82 0.47
C LEU A 30 3.65 15.17 0.54
N ASN A 31 3.17 16.07 1.40
CA ASN A 31 3.81 17.35 1.64
C ASN A 31 5.24 17.22 2.18
N ASP A 32 5.96 18.34 2.24
CA ASP A 32 7.36 18.39 2.65
C ASP A 32 7.64 17.77 4.02
N ASN A 33 6.62 17.70 4.88
CA ASN A 33 6.73 17.17 6.23
C ASN A 33 6.18 15.73 6.35
N PRO A 34 7.00 14.73 6.69
CA PRO A 34 6.54 13.35 6.91
C PRO A 34 5.62 13.16 8.12
N ILE A 35 5.43 14.20 8.94
CA ILE A 35 4.73 14.12 10.23
C ILE A 35 3.36 13.46 10.12
N TYR A 36 2.59 13.70 9.06
CA TYR A 36 1.26 13.13 8.91
C TYR A 36 1.29 11.61 8.75
N VAL A 37 2.21 11.08 7.94
CA VAL A 37 2.35 9.62 7.78
C VAL A 37 2.90 8.99 9.06
N ILE A 38 3.85 9.64 9.73
CA ILE A 38 4.34 9.19 11.03
C ILE A 38 3.20 9.11 12.06
N LEU A 39 2.37 10.14 12.15
CA LEU A 39 1.21 10.16 13.05
C LEU A 39 0.21 9.05 12.72
N ILE A 40 -0.06 8.77 11.44
CA ILE A 40 -0.94 7.68 11.02
C ILE A 40 -0.38 6.32 11.46
N VAL A 41 0.93 6.08 11.28
CA VAL A 41 1.58 4.84 11.71
C VAL A 41 1.58 4.70 13.24
N LEU A 42 1.86 5.79 13.97
CA LEU A 42 1.78 5.79 15.43
C LEU A 42 0.36 5.52 15.92
N ALA A 43 -0.65 6.12 15.29
CA ALA A 43 -2.06 5.85 15.58
C ALA A 43 -2.42 4.39 15.30
N TYR A 44 -1.94 3.82 14.20
CA TYR A 44 -2.11 2.40 13.89
C TYR A 44 -1.53 1.50 14.99
N TYR A 45 -0.28 1.73 15.41
CA TYR A 45 0.32 0.98 16.51
C TYR A 45 -0.43 1.15 17.83
N PHE A 46 -0.88 2.37 18.13
CA PHE A 46 -1.69 2.62 19.31
C PHE A 46 -2.99 1.80 19.30
N ILE A 47 -3.69 1.75 18.16
CA ILE A 47 -4.91 0.96 18.02
C ILE A 47 -4.64 -0.53 18.11
N VAL A 48 -3.56 -1.03 17.49
CA VAL A 48 -3.17 -2.45 17.61
C VAL A 48 -2.86 -2.83 19.06
N TRP A 49 -2.24 -1.92 19.82
CA TRP A 49 -1.90 -2.14 21.23
C TRP A 49 -3.10 -2.03 22.19
N GLN A 50 -3.98 -1.06 21.97
CA GLN A 50 -5.11 -0.76 22.87
C GLN A 50 -6.41 -1.44 22.46
N GLY A 51 -6.62 -1.68 21.17
CA GLY A 51 -7.84 -2.25 20.61
C GLY A 51 -8.22 -3.61 21.22
N PRO A 52 -7.31 -4.61 21.30
CA PRO A 52 -7.61 -5.88 21.95
C PRO A 52 -7.95 -5.72 23.44
N LYS A 53 -7.28 -4.79 24.15
CA LYS A 53 -7.56 -4.50 25.56
C LYS A 53 -8.97 -3.92 25.73
N PHE A 54 -9.35 -2.98 24.86
CA PHE A 54 -10.69 -2.40 24.82
C PHE A 54 -11.77 -3.44 24.52
N MET A 55 -11.47 -4.42 23.66
CA MET A 55 -12.39 -5.50 23.29
C MET A 55 -12.44 -6.66 24.29
N LYS A 56 -11.58 -6.68 25.33
CA LYS A 56 -11.49 -7.79 26.30
C LYS A 56 -12.84 -8.12 26.93
N ASN A 57 -13.55 -7.11 27.44
CA ASN A 57 -14.83 -7.24 28.14
C ASN A 57 -16.06 -7.02 27.23
N ARG A 58 -15.85 -6.95 25.91
CA ARG A 58 -16.92 -6.77 24.92
C ARG A 58 -17.16 -8.05 24.12
N LYS A 59 -18.39 -8.22 23.65
CA LYS A 59 -18.73 -9.27 22.68
C LYS A 59 -18.16 -8.89 21.30
N PRO A 60 -17.73 -9.87 20.47
CA PRO A 60 -17.28 -9.59 19.11
C PRO A 60 -18.43 -9.01 18.28
N TYR A 61 -18.13 -8.02 17.45
CA TYR A 61 -19.14 -7.38 16.59
C TYR A 61 -19.47 -8.23 15.35
N GLU A 62 -20.75 -8.26 14.99
CA GLU A 62 -21.23 -8.90 13.76
C GLU A 62 -21.14 -7.92 12.58
N LEU A 63 -20.00 -7.93 11.89
CA LEU A 63 -19.69 -7.00 10.81
C LEU A 63 -19.79 -7.65 9.42
N GLN A 64 -20.59 -8.71 9.24
CA GLN A 64 -20.59 -9.52 8.03
C GLN A 64 -20.92 -8.69 6.77
N THR A 65 -22.02 -7.95 6.77
CA THR A 65 -22.43 -7.12 5.63
C THR A 65 -21.39 -6.07 5.30
N PHE A 66 -20.85 -5.39 6.31
CA PHE A 66 -19.78 -4.41 6.13
C PHE A 66 -18.54 -5.04 5.48
N MET A 67 -18.08 -6.20 5.98
CA MET A 67 -16.94 -6.90 5.40
C MET A 67 -17.19 -7.34 3.97
N ILE A 68 -18.39 -7.79 3.60
CA ILE A 68 -18.70 -8.16 2.22
C ILE A 68 -18.56 -6.93 1.31
N ILE A 69 -19.19 -5.81 1.68
CA ILE A 69 -19.13 -4.56 0.90
C ILE A 69 -17.70 -4.06 0.80
N TYR A 70 -17.00 -4.00 1.93
CA TYR A 70 -15.63 -3.52 2.03
C TYR A 70 -14.65 -4.38 1.21
N ASN A 71 -14.73 -5.70 1.30
CA ASN A 71 -13.85 -6.58 0.51
C ASN A 71 -14.17 -6.48 -1.00
N TRP A 72 -15.44 -6.39 -1.40
CA TRP A 72 -15.79 -6.17 -2.81
C TRP A 72 -15.31 -4.81 -3.34
N PHE A 73 -15.41 -3.77 -2.52
CA PHE A 73 -14.82 -2.47 -2.83
C PHE A 73 -13.32 -2.59 -3.07
N LEU A 74 -12.59 -3.30 -2.20
CA LEU A 74 -11.15 -3.51 -2.38
C LEU A 74 -10.81 -4.36 -3.60
N VAL A 75 -11.65 -5.33 -3.98
CA VAL A 75 -11.49 -6.07 -5.24
C VAL A 75 -11.56 -5.12 -6.44
N ILE A 76 -12.59 -4.28 -6.50
CA ILE A 76 -12.80 -3.33 -7.60
C ILE A 76 -11.66 -2.31 -7.65
N LEU A 77 -11.29 -1.76 -6.49
CA LEU A 77 -10.19 -0.81 -6.37
C LEU A 77 -8.87 -1.44 -6.84
N SER A 78 -8.56 -2.66 -6.39
CA SER A 78 -7.33 -3.36 -6.77
C SER A 78 -7.30 -3.71 -8.25
N ALA A 79 -8.43 -4.11 -8.84
CA ALA A 79 -8.53 -4.41 -10.27
C ALA A 79 -8.33 -3.15 -11.11
N TYR A 80 -8.94 -2.03 -10.71
CA TYR A 80 -8.72 -0.73 -11.33
C TYR A 80 -7.25 -0.31 -11.27
N MET A 81 -6.62 -0.40 -10.09
CA MET A 81 -5.21 -0.05 -9.91
C MET A 81 -4.29 -0.94 -10.75
N THR A 82 -4.49 -2.26 -10.76
CA THR A 82 -3.73 -3.17 -11.62
C THR A 82 -3.82 -2.74 -13.09
N PHE A 83 -5.04 -2.55 -13.60
CA PHE A 83 -5.27 -2.19 -14.98
C PHE A 83 -4.59 -0.86 -15.34
N GLU A 84 -4.83 0.19 -14.54
CA GLU A 84 -4.28 1.52 -14.79
C GLU A 84 -2.75 1.58 -14.67
N ILE A 85 -2.15 0.87 -13.71
CA ILE A 85 -0.69 0.81 -13.57
C ILE A 85 -0.07 0.13 -14.79
N VAL A 86 -0.59 -1.03 -15.19
CA VAL A 86 -0.08 -1.79 -16.35
C VAL A 86 -0.26 -1.00 -17.63
N TYR A 87 -1.46 -0.44 -17.84
CA TYR A 87 -1.77 0.33 -19.04
C TYR A 87 -0.93 1.61 -19.13
N SER A 88 -0.79 2.37 -18.04
CA SER A 88 0.06 3.56 -18.00
C SER A 88 1.52 3.21 -18.28
N SER A 89 2.02 2.12 -17.69
CA SER A 89 3.40 1.65 -17.90
C SER A 89 3.65 1.18 -19.34
N TYR A 90 2.65 0.58 -19.99
CA TYR A 90 2.69 0.25 -21.41
C TYR A 90 2.75 1.52 -22.28
N LEU A 91 1.92 2.53 -21.99
CA LEU A 91 1.91 3.79 -22.75
C LEU A 91 3.22 4.59 -22.62
N ILE A 92 3.85 4.55 -21.46
CA ILE A 92 5.17 5.16 -21.21
C ILE A 92 6.28 4.37 -21.94
N GLY A 93 6.07 3.08 -22.18
CA GLY A 93 7.03 2.20 -22.86
C GLY A 93 7.97 1.47 -21.93
N TYR A 94 7.63 1.34 -20.64
CA TYR A 94 8.45 0.59 -19.66
C TYR A 94 8.61 -0.89 -20.01
N PHE A 95 7.65 -1.46 -20.75
CA PHE A 95 7.74 -2.81 -21.31
C PHE A 95 8.67 -2.92 -22.52
N SER A 96 8.92 -1.80 -23.22
CA SER A 96 9.69 -1.75 -24.47
C SER A 96 11.15 -1.36 -24.25
N THR A 97 11.54 -1.00 -23.03
CA THR A 97 12.95 -0.84 -22.66
C THR A 97 13.66 -2.19 -22.81
N SER A 98 14.90 -2.18 -23.32
CA SER A 98 15.74 -3.36 -23.57
C SER A 98 15.94 -4.30 -22.37
N ASN A 99 15.46 -3.93 -21.19
CA ASN A 99 15.28 -4.79 -20.04
C ASN A 99 13.96 -4.40 -19.32
N PRO A 100 12.90 -5.24 -19.31
CA PRO A 100 11.66 -4.97 -18.59
C PRO A 100 11.85 -4.93 -17.06
N LEU A 101 12.99 -5.44 -16.55
CA LEU A 101 13.41 -5.32 -15.16
C LEU A 101 14.12 -3.98 -14.85
N CYS A 102 14.29 -3.11 -15.84
CA CYS A 102 14.93 -1.81 -15.68
C CYS A 102 14.17 -0.74 -16.46
N ALA A 103 13.08 -0.26 -15.86
CA ALA A 103 12.37 0.91 -16.36
C ALA A 103 13.24 2.17 -16.19
N LYS A 104 13.67 2.76 -17.32
CA LYS A 104 14.44 4.01 -17.31
C LYS A 104 13.54 5.17 -16.89
N TYR A 105 13.65 5.57 -15.63
CA TYR A 105 12.92 6.71 -15.08
C TYR A 105 13.74 8.00 -15.25
N LYS A 106 13.22 8.93 -16.07
CA LYS A 106 13.85 10.24 -16.29
C LYS A 106 13.21 11.30 -15.38
N HIS A 107 13.72 11.40 -14.17
CA HIS A 107 13.17 12.30 -13.14
C HIS A 107 13.00 13.76 -13.59
N SER A 108 13.96 14.30 -14.36
CA SER A 108 13.95 15.70 -14.84
C SER A 108 12.90 16.01 -15.92
N GLU A 109 12.36 14.99 -16.60
CA GLU A 109 11.39 15.14 -17.70
C GLU A 109 10.01 14.60 -17.33
N ALA A 110 9.93 13.71 -16.33
CA ALA A 110 8.71 13.00 -15.93
C ALA A 110 7.56 13.93 -15.49
N TYR A 111 7.85 15.14 -15.00
CA TYR A 111 6.81 16.12 -14.64
C TYR A 111 6.11 16.76 -15.84
N LYS A 112 6.69 16.68 -17.04
CA LYS A 112 6.13 17.24 -18.27
C LYS A 112 5.34 16.21 -19.08
N ASP A 113 5.55 14.92 -18.84
CA ASP A 113 4.88 13.86 -19.59
C ASP A 113 3.51 13.52 -18.97
N PRO A 114 2.39 13.73 -19.69
CA PRO A 114 1.06 13.37 -19.21
C PRO A 114 0.90 11.89 -18.87
N LYS A 115 1.68 11.00 -19.52
CA LYS A 115 1.64 9.56 -19.27
C LYS A 115 2.25 9.20 -17.92
N GLU A 116 3.38 9.83 -17.60
CA GLU A 116 4.05 9.71 -16.30
C GLU A 116 3.19 10.30 -15.16
N MET A 117 2.47 11.39 -15.43
CA MET A 117 1.46 11.93 -14.49
C MET A 117 0.31 10.97 -14.24
N ARG A 118 -0.17 10.27 -15.28
CA ARG A 118 -1.22 9.24 -15.14
C ARG A 118 -0.76 8.10 -14.24
N LEU A 119 0.47 7.62 -14.43
CA LEU A 119 1.05 6.59 -13.56
C LEU A 119 1.19 7.09 -12.12
N ALA A 120 1.70 8.30 -11.92
CA ALA A 120 1.82 8.90 -10.58
C ALA A 120 0.46 8.99 -9.86
N ASN A 121 -0.61 9.36 -10.58
CA ASN A 121 -1.97 9.45 -10.02
C ASN A 121 -2.48 8.09 -9.53
N VAL A 122 -2.31 7.01 -10.30
CA VAL A 122 -2.75 5.67 -9.85
C VAL A 122 -1.85 5.14 -8.73
N LEU A 123 -0.54 5.40 -8.76
CA LEU A 123 0.36 5.04 -7.65
C LEU A 123 0.02 5.80 -6.36
N TYR A 124 -0.54 7.00 -6.48
CA TYR A 124 -1.06 7.73 -5.33
C TYR A 124 -2.34 7.11 -4.76
N ILE A 125 -3.26 6.67 -5.61
CA ILE A 125 -4.42 5.88 -5.18
C ILE A 125 -3.96 4.60 -4.48
N TYR A 126 -2.92 3.95 -5.03
CA TYR A 126 -2.30 2.79 -4.42
C TYR A 126 -1.71 3.10 -3.03
N PHE A 127 -0.97 4.20 -2.88
CA PHE A 127 -0.48 4.66 -1.58
C PHE A 127 -1.61 4.89 -0.57
N LEU A 128 -2.69 5.58 -0.97
CA LEU A 128 -3.86 5.78 -0.11
C LEU A 128 -4.56 4.47 0.25
N SER A 129 -4.56 3.49 -0.65
CA SER A 129 -5.12 2.16 -0.37
C SER A 129 -4.41 1.47 0.80
N LYS A 130 -3.10 1.71 1.03
CA LYS A 130 -2.38 1.13 2.17
C LYS A 130 -2.88 1.63 3.52
N ILE A 131 -3.35 2.88 3.58
CA ILE A 131 -4.01 3.45 4.76
C ILE A 131 -5.38 2.77 4.94
N LEU A 132 -6.13 2.60 3.85
CA LEU A 132 -7.43 1.93 3.90
C LEU A 132 -7.31 0.49 4.41
N GLU A 133 -6.26 -0.23 4.01
CA GLU A 133 -5.98 -1.60 4.46
C GLU A 133 -5.72 -1.72 5.97
N PHE A 134 -5.46 -0.62 6.70
CA PHE A 134 -5.42 -0.66 8.17
C PHE A 134 -6.76 -1.05 8.78
N MET A 135 -7.86 -0.79 8.05
CA MET A 135 -9.19 -1.25 8.42
C MET A 135 -9.27 -2.77 8.57
N ASP A 136 -8.46 -3.55 7.84
CA ASP A 136 -8.39 -5.01 7.99
C ASP A 136 -8.03 -5.38 9.43
N THR A 137 -7.04 -4.68 9.99
CA THR A 137 -6.61 -4.88 11.38
C THR A 137 -7.70 -4.45 12.36
N PHE A 138 -8.37 -3.33 12.10
CA PHE A 138 -9.48 -2.87 12.95
C PHE A 138 -10.64 -3.86 12.96
N LEU A 139 -10.99 -4.43 11.79
CA LEU A 139 -12.01 -5.47 11.69
C LEU A 139 -11.61 -6.75 12.43
N MET A 140 -10.33 -7.14 12.40
CA MET A 140 -9.83 -8.28 13.18
C MET A 140 -9.99 -8.02 14.69
N ILE A 141 -9.64 -6.83 15.17
CA ILE A 141 -9.79 -6.42 16.57
C ILE A 141 -11.27 -6.46 17.00
N LEU A 142 -12.15 -5.80 16.25
CA LEU A 142 -13.59 -5.72 16.57
C LEU A 142 -14.27 -7.10 16.57
N ARG A 143 -13.74 -8.05 15.79
CA ARG A 143 -14.24 -9.44 15.73
C ARG A 143 -13.53 -10.38 16.70
N LYS A 144 -12.61 -9.88 17.52
CA LYS A 144 -11.76 -10.66 18.44
C LYS A 144 -11.04 -11.82 17.73
N LYS A 145 -10.48 -11.52 16.56
CA LYS A 145 -9.66 -12.43 15.75
C LYS A 145 -8.18 -12.13 15.94
N ASP A 146 -7.75 -12.08 17.19
CA ASP A 146 -6.38 -11.69 17.58
C ASP A 146 -5.33 -12.64 16.99
N ASN A 147 -5.69 -13.89 16.71
CA ASN A 147 -4.84 -14.87 16.03
C ASN A 147 -4.47 -14.47 14.59
N GLN A 148 -5.19 -13.53 13.97
CA GLN A 148 -4.89 -12.98 12.65
C GLN A 148 -3.92 -11.78 12.73
N ILE A 149 -3.84 -11.12 13.89
CA ILE A 149 -2.99 -9.95 14.14
C ILE A 149 -1.59 -10.43 14.53
N THR A 150 -0.88 -11.02 13.56
CA THR A 150 0.48 -11.53 13.76
C THR A 150 1.53 -10.42 13.68
N TYR A 151 2.75 -10.68 14.17
CA TYR A 151 3.89 -9.79 13.97
C TYR A 151 4.09 -9.43 12.49
N LEU A 152 4.03 -10.43 11.61
CA LEU A 152 4.20 -10.22 10.17
C LEU A 152 3.13 -9.30 9.60
N HIS A 153 1.87 -9.47 10.02
CA HIS A 153 0.75 -8.61 9.59
C HIS A 153 0.99 -7.15 9.96
N VAL A 154 1.28 -6.90 11.25
CA VAL A 154 1.49 -5.54 11.77
C VAL A 154 2.73 -4.89 11.15
N TYR A 155 3.84 -5.64 11.04
CA TYR A 155 5.06 -5.19 10.39
C TYR A 155 4.82 -4.85 8.90
N HIS A 156 4.13 -5.72 8.17
CA HIS A 156 3.83 -5.50 6.75
C HIS A 156 2.99 -4.25 6.54
N HIS A 157 1.85 -4.11 7.22
CA HIS A 157 0.96 -2.96 7.04
C HIS A 157 1.63 -1.63 7.44
N SER A 158 2.37 -1.61 8.55
CA SER A 158 3.08 -0.38 8.96
C SER A 158 4.24 -0.01 8.02
N SER A 159 5.09 -0.97 7.64
CA SER A 159 6.25 -0.71 6.79
C SER A 159 5.88 -0.35 5.36
N ILE A 160 4.88 -1.02 4.77
CA ILE A 160 4.50 -0.79 3.37
C ILE A 160 3.98 0.65 3.17
N LEU A 161 3.27 1.22 4.17
CA LEU A 161 2.83 2.62 4.11
C LEU A 161 4.01 3.60 4.08
N ILE A 162 5.04 3.35 4.90
CA ILE A 162 6.25 4.19 4.96
C ILE A 162 7.04 4.07 3.66
N VAL A 163 7.24 2.85 3.17
CA VAL A 163 7.96 2.59 1.91
C VAL A 163 7.27 3.31 0.75
N TRP A 164 5.94 3.21 0.65
CA TRP A 164 5.21 3.88 -0.42
C TRP A 164 5.13 5.39 -0.27
N TRP A 165 5.18 5.93 0.96
CA TRP A 165 5.38 7.37 1.15
C TRP A 165 6.73 7.83 0.56
N ILE A 166 7.81 7.09 0.79
CA ILE A 166 9.13 7.38 0.21
C ILE A 166 9.07 7.29 -1.31
N VAL A 167 8.54 6.19 -1.86
CA VAL A 167 8.41 6.03 -3.33
C VAL A 167 7.63 7.18 -3.94
N MET A 168 6.47 7.53 -3.38
CA MET A 168 5.65 8.62 -3.91
C MET A 168 6.26 10.01 -3.74
N THR A 169 7.12 10.19 -2.75
CA THR A 169 7.81 11.45 -2.47
C THR A 169 8.97 11.70 -3.44
N TYR A 170 9.72 10.65 -3.81
CA TYR A 170 10.97 10.81 -4.58
C TYR A 170 10.90 10.24 -6.00
N MET A 171 10.18 9.13 -6.21
CA MET A 171 10.11 8.42 -7.48
C MET A 171 8.71 7.84 -7.74
N PRO A 172 7.68 8.67 -7.95
CA PRO A 172 6.32 8.24 -8.28
C PRO A 172 6.25 7.79 -9.74
N GLY A 173 6.89 6.66 -10.06
CA GLY A 173 7.06 6.13 -11.41
C GLY A 173 8.22 5.12 -11.49
N GLY A 174 8.68 4.84 -12.70
CA GLY A 174 9.78 3.90 -12.92
C GLY A 174 9.47 2.50 -12.41
N GLN A 175 10.49 1.79 -11.92
CA GLN A 175 10.42 0.37 -11.55
C GLN A 175 9.35 0.00 -10.51
N SER A 176 8.82 0.99 -9.77
CA SER A 176 7.72 0.79 -8.82
C SER A 176 6.44 0.23 -9.46
N TRP A 177 6.24 0.40 -10.77
CA TRP A 177 5.05 -0.09 -11.50
C TRP A 177 4.90 -1.62 -11.41
N MET A 178 6.02 -2.36 -11.44
CA MET A 178 5.98 -3.82 -11.48
C MET A 178 5.54 -4.38 -10.12
N SER A 179 6.19 -3.94 -9.04
CA SER A 179 5.86 -4.37 -7.68
C SER A 179 4.42 -3.99 -7.29
N SER A 180 3.99 -2.76 -7.61
CA SER A 180 2.62 -2.31 -7.32
C SER A 180 1.56 -3.06 -8.10
N SER A 181 1.74 -3.28 -9.40
CA SER A 181 0.78 -4.03 -10.23
C SER A 181 0.66 -5.50 -9.81
N MET A 182 1.76 -6.15 -9.45
CA MET A 182 1.75 -7.51 -8.90
C MET A 182 1.02 -7.57 -7.55
N ASN A 183 1.31 -6.63 -6.64
CA ASN A 183 0.63 -6.56 -5.36
C ASN A 183 -0.88 -6.34 -5.53
N CYS A 184 -1.30 -5.41 -6.39
CA CYS A 184 -2.71 -5.18 -6.70
C CYS A 184 -3.39 -6.44 -7.26
N SER A 185 -2.71 -7.16 -8.15
CA SER A 185 -3.23 -8.39 -8.76
C SER A 185 -3.44 -9.49 -7.72
N VAL A 186 -2.52 -9.62 -6.77
CA VAL A 186 -2.68 -10.52 -5.62
C VAL A 186 -3.84 -10.05 -4.73
N HIS A 187 -3.98 -8.74 -4.50
CA HIS A 187 -5.05 -8.16 -3.68
C HIS A 187 -6.43 -8.40 -4.30
N VAL A 188 -6.57 -8.38 -5.63
CA VAL A 188 -7.82 -8.79 -6.31
C VAL A 188 -8.24 -10.20 -5.88
N VAL A 189 -7.31 -11.17 -5.96
CA VAL A 189 -7.61 -12.57 -5.63
C VAL A 189 -7.83 -12.75 -4.12
N MET A 190 -7.02 -12.10 -3.29
CA MET A 190 -7.09 -12.18 -1.84
C MET A 190 -8.40 -11.58 -1.30
N TYR A 191 -8.79 -10.37 -1.72
CA TYR A 191 -10.02 -9.74 -1.26
C TYR A 191 -11.27 -10.42 -1.85
N ALA A 192 -11.20 -10.98 -3.06
CA ALA A 192 -12.27 -11.82 -3.57
C ALA A 192 -12.48 -13.06 -2.69
N TYR A 193 -11.38 -13.69 -2.25
CA TYR A 193 -11.46 -14.78 -1.28
C TYR A 193 -12.07 -14.32 0.05
N TYR A 194 -11.70 -13.15 0.59
CA TYR A 194 -12.26 -12.64 1.84
C TYR A 194 -13.75 -12.27 1.73
N ALA A 195 -14.17 -11.66 0.61
CA ALA A 195 -15.58 -11.38 0.33
C ALA A 195 -16.41 -12.67 0.29
N LEU A 196 -15.92 -13.69 -0.42
CA LEU A 196 -16.58 -15.00 -0.47
C LEU A 196 -16.54 -15.72 0.88
N ALA A 197 -15.43 -15.65 1.62
CA ALA A 197 -15.30 -16.27 2.94
C ALA A 197 -16.21 -15.61 3.99
N ALA A 198 -16.61 -14.36 3.80
CA ALA A 198 -17.58 -13.72 4.67
C ALA A 198 -18.98 -14.36 4.54
N ILE A 199 -19.32 -14.94 3.38
CA ILE A 199 -20.59 -15.62 3.10
C ILE A 199 -20.57 -17.07 3.63
N PRO A 200 -21.42 -17.44 4.62
CA PRO A 200 -21.38 -18.76 5.27
C PRO A 200 -21.50 -19.94 4.30
N SER A 201 -22.37 -19.85 3.29
CA SER A 201 -22.61 -20.90 2.30
C SER A 201 -21.43 -21.14 1.34
N MET A 202 -20.50 -20.20 1.26
CA MET A 202 -19.34 -20.28 0.37
C MET A 202 -18.08 -20.77 1.10
N ARG A 203 -18.00 -20.64 2.43
CA ARG A 203 -16.79 -20.98 3.22
C ARG A 203 -16.25 -22.39 2.96
N SER A 204 -17.13 -23.39 2.90
CA SER A 204 -16.74 -24.79 2.66
C SER A 204 -16.23 -25.04 1.24
N LYS A 205 -16.55 -24.16 0.29
CA LYS A 205 -16.20 -24.30 -1.13
C LYS A 205 -14.85 -23.68 -1.49
N LEU A 206 -14.21 -22.97 -0.55
CA LEU A 206 -12.98 -22.20 -0.81
C LEU A 206 -11.70 -23.04 -0.64
N TRP A 207 -11.58 -24.13 -1.41
CA TRP A 207 -10.45 -25.07 -1.38
C TRP A 207 -9.12 -24.45 -1.86
N TRP A 208 -9.17 -23.34 -2.60
CA TRP A 208 -8.01 -22.74 -3.24
C TRP A 208 -7.19 -21.79 -2.36
N LYS A 209 -7.50 -21.68 -1.06
CA LYS A 209 -6.77 -20.81 -0.11
C LYS A 209 -5.24 -20.94 -0.22
N LYS A 210 -4.75 -22.18 -0.37
CA LYS A 210 -3.33 -22.50 -0.50
C LYS A 210 -2.66 -21.88 -1.74
N TYR A 211 -3.39 -21.67 -2.83
CA TYR A 211 -2.83 -21.06 -4.05
C TYR A 211 -2.69 -19.55 -3.92
N ILE A 212 -3.53 -18.90 -3.09
CA ILE A 212 -3.40 -17.47 -2.78
C ILE A 212 -2.07 -17.20 -2.07
N THR A 213 -1.72 -18.03 -1.08
CA THR A 213 -0.44 -17.91 -0.38
C THR A 213 0.75 -18.15 -1.31
N LYS A 214 0.64 -19.11 -2.24
CA LYS A 214 1.68 -19.30 -3.27
C LYS A 214 1.80 -18.06 -4.18
N PHE A 215 0.69 -17.47 -4.57
CA PHE A 215 0.69 -16.27 -5.42
C PHE A 215 1.32 -15.06 -4.69
N GLN A 216 1.01 -14.89 -3.40
CA GLN A 216 1.66 -13.89 -2.54
C GLN A 216 3.18 -14.09 -2.50
N LEU A 217 3.66 -15.34 -2.31
CA LEU A 217 5.09 -15.62 -2.28
C LEU A 217 5.78 -15.34 -3.62
N VAL A 218 5.16 -15.74 -4.73
CA VAL A 218 5.69 -15.46 -6.07
C VAL A 218 5.81 -13.95 -6.31
N SER A 219 4.83 -13.16 -5.87
CA SER A 219 4.88 -11.70 -6.01
C SER A 219 6.03 -11.01 -5.26
N PHE A 220 6.63 -11.67 -4.27
CA PHE A 220 7.82 -11.14 -3.58
C PHE A 220 9.14 -11.53 -4.25
N THR A 221 9.12 -12.57 -5.08
CA THR A 221 10.31 -13.06 -5.80
C THR A 221 10.49 -12.46 -7.18
N CYS A 222 9.46 -11.78 -7.68
CA CYS A 222 9.44 -11.10 -8.97
C CYS A 222 9.66 -9.59 -8.77
#